data_AF-A0A5C4JIL0-F1
#
_entry.id   AF-A0A5C4JIL0-F1
#
_cell.length_a   1.000
_cell.length_b   1.000
_cell.length_c   1.000
_cell.angle_alpha   90.00
_cell.angle_beta   90.00
_cell.angle_gamma   90.00
#
_symmetry.space_group_name_H-M   'P 1'
#
loop_
_entity.id
_entity.type
_entity.pdbx_description
1 polymer ?
#
loop_
_entity_poly.entity_id
_entity_poly.type
_entity_poly.pdbx_seq_one_letter_code
_entity_poly.pdbx_strand_id
1 'polypeptide(L)'
;MADGRAKPEAPPGPAPEAVRGTWRLVTYVVENEHGELIDEPLGPDPHGLLVYTPEGRVVVHLMADGREMCGSARPVDCPPDRKLAAYDSHLSYAGSYRLTGDRVFHHVSISSFPDYVGTELERTLRLDGDRLMLKSTPQVVRGQVRIAVLRWSRENGDR
;
A
#
# COMPACT_ATOMS: atom_id res chain seq x y z
N MET A 1 -0.17 30.45 -34.98
CA MET A 1 -0.54 29.03 -35.14
C MET A 1 0.39 28.25 -34.22
N ALA A 2 -0.07 27.92 -33.01
CA ALA A 2 0.75 27.23 -32.01
C ALA A 2 0.64 25.72 -32.23
N ASP A 3 1.80 25.07 -32.37
CA ASP A 3 2.01 23.64 -32.57
C ASP A 3 1.47 22.85 -31.36
N GLY A 4 0.28 22.28 -31.50
CA GLY A 4 -0.35 21.41 -30.52
C GLY A 4 0.28 20.03 -30.53
N ARG A 5 1.51 19.92 -30.01
CA ARG A 5 2.12 18.61 -29.76
C ARG A 5 1.31 17.91 -28.66
N ALA A 6 0.48 16.97 -29.06
CA ALA A 6 -0.15 16.02 -28.16
C ALA A 6 0.93 15.36 -27.30
N LYS A 7 0.76 15.43 -25.98
CA LYS A 7 1.61 14.72 -25.03
C LYS A 7 1.53 13.22 -25.39
N PRO A 8 2.65 12.50 -25.53
CA PRO A 8 2.62 11.08 -25.85
C PRO A 8 1.75 10.35 -24.83
N GLU A 9 0.79 9.59 -25.35
CA GLU A 9 -0.10 8.75 -24.56
C GLU A 9 0.77 7.77 -23.75
N ALA A 10 0.59 7.75 -22.43
CA ALA A 10 1.33 6.83 -21.57
C ALA A 10 1.05 5.40 -22.05
N PRO A 11 2.06 4.49 -22.00
CA PRO A 11 1.84 3.10 -22.38
C PRO A 11 0.63 2.54 -21.60
N PRO A 12 -0.18 1.68 -22.25
CA PRO A 12 -1.36 1.13 -21.59
C PRO A 12 -0.92 0.41 -20.33
N GLY A 13 -1.56 0.75 -19.21
CA GLY A 13 -1.35 0.04 -17.95
C GLY A 13 -1.86 -1.39 -18.01
N PRO A 14 -1.64 -2.18 -16.96
CA PRO A 14 -2.12 -3.56 -16.93
C PRO A 14 -3.64 -3.62 -16.99
N ALA A 15 -4.15 -4.69 -17.59
CA ALA A 15 -5.57 -4.97 -17.61
C ALA A 15 -6.12 -5.06 -16.18
N PRO A 16 -7.32 -4.49 -15.89
CA PRO A 16 -7.92 -4.56 -14.56
C PRO A 16 -8.03 -5.98 -14.01
N GLU A 17 -8.33 -6.96 -14.87
CA GLU A 17 -8.43 -8.38 -14.54
C GLU A 17 -7.12 -8.94 -13.99
N ALA A 18 -5.97 -8.45 -14.47
CA ALA A 18 -4.66 -8.88 -14.01
C ALA A 18 -4.29 -8.27 -12.65
N VAL A 19 -4.86 -7.14 -12.26
CA VAL A 19 -4.62 -6.52 -10.94
C VAL A 19 -5.52 -7.11 -9.86
N ARG A 20 -6.73 -7.55 -10.23
CA ARG A 20 -7.68 -8.19 -9.31
C ARG A 20 -7.10 -9.43 -8.64
N GLY A 21 -7.58 -9.71 -7.43
CA GLY A 21 -7.18 -10.85 -6.62
C GLY A 21 -6.55 -10.45 -5.29
N THR A 22 -5.93 -11.43 -4.66
CA THR A 22 -5.28 -11.29 -3.36
C THR A 22 -3.76 -11.32 -3.53
N TRP A 23 -3.10 -10.45 -2.78
CA TRP A 23 -1.67 -10.19 -2.86
C TRP A 23 -1.07 -10.21 -1.45
N ARG A 24 0.02 -10.96 -1.29
CA ARG A 24 0.80 -11.01 -0.05
C ARG A 24 1.97 -10.05 -0.13
N LEU A 25 2.17 -9.29 0.95
CA LEU A 25 3.28 -8.36 1.05
C LEU A 25 4.60 -9.12 1.06
N VAL A 26 5.57 -8.61 0.31
CA VAL A 26 6.94 -9.12 0.25
C VAL A 26 7.90 -8.14 0.92
N THR A 27 7.79 -6.84 0.59
CA THR A 27 8.60 -5.78 1.21
C THR A 27 7.80 -4.49 1.32
N TYR A 28 8.05 -3.70 2.36
CA TYR A 28 7.64 -2.30 2.45
C TYR A 28 8.83 -1.44 2.83
N VAL A 29 9.32 -0.67 1.86
CA VAL A 29 10.44 0.26 2.05
C VAL A 29 10.03 1.69 1.73
N VAL A 30 10.80 2.64 2.25
CA VAL A 30 10.73 4.04 1.84
C VAL A 30 12.05 4.40 1.20
N GLU A 31 11.96 4.99 0.00
CA GLU A 31 13.09 5.49 -0.77
C GLU A 31 13.07 7.02 -0.81
N ASN A 32 14.24 7.66 -0.98
CA ASN A 32 14.34 9.06 -1.36
C ASN A 32 14.15 9.26 -2.88
N GLU A 33 14.30 10.51 -3.35
CA GLU A 33 14.22 10.87 -4.78
C GLU A 33 15.29 10.23 -5.67
N HIS A 34 16.39 9.77 -5.07
CA HIS A 34 17.49 9.07 -5.75
C HIS A 34 17.30 7.54 -5.76
N GLY A 35 16.23 7.03 -5.12
CA GLY A 35 15.97 5.60 -5.00
C GLY A 35 16.77 4.92 -3.88
N GLU A 36 17.42 5.69 -3.01
CA GLU A 36 18.16 5.16 -1.87
C GLU A 36 17.19 4.82 -0.74
N LEU A 37 17.41 3.67 -0.09
CA LEU A 37 16.64 3.23 1.06
C LEU A 37 16.84 4.21 2.23
N ILE A 38 15.74 4.72 2.78
CA ILE A 38 15.76 5.61 3.95
C ILE A 38 15.04 5.02 5.17
N ASP A 39 14.13 4.06 4.96
CA ASP A 39 13.36 3.47 6.06
C ASP A 39 12.71 2.13 5.65
N GLU A 40 12.44 1.30 6.64
CA GLU A 40 11.69 0.04 6.53
C GLU A 40 10.58 0.06 7.58
N PRO A 41 9.41 0.68 7.30
CA PRO A 41 8.47 1.06 8.34
C PRO A 41 7.88 -0.10 9.15
N LEU A 42 7.93 -1.32 8.62
CA LEU A 42 7.44 -2.54 9.26
C LEU A 42 8.55 -3.60 9.43
N GLY A 43 9.81 -3.18 9.33
CA GLY A 43 10.98 -4.06 9.39
C GLY A 43 11.20 -4.88 8.11
N PRO A 44 12.20 -5.78 8.14
CA PRO A 44 12.66 -6.52 6.95
C PRO A 44 11.70 -7.63 6.51
N ASP A 45 10.89 -8.17 7.42
CA ASP A 45 9.99 -9.31 7.19
C ASP A 45 8.51 -8.95 7.44
N PRO A 46 7.93 -7.96 6.74
CA PRO A 46 6.59 -7.49 7.07
C PRO A 46 5.51 -8.45 6.54
N HIS A 47 4.39 -8.52 7.25
CA HIS A 47 3.21 -9.28 6.81
C HIS A 47 2.17 -8.34 6.21
N GLY A 48 1.46 -8.77 5.18
CA GLY A 48 0.35 -7.99 4.69
C GLY A 48 -0.50 -8.67 3.62
N LEU A 49 -1.73 -8.17 3.51
CA LEU A 49 -2.71 -8.57 2.52
C LEU A 49 -3.22 -7.34 1.77
N LEU A 50 -3.16 -7.40 0.46
CA LEU A 50 -3.81 -6.46 -0.44
C LEU A 50 -4.84 -7.22 -1.27
N VAL A 51 -6.09 -6.78 -1.23
CA VAL A 51 -7.18 -7.38 -2.00
C VAL A 51 -7.75 -6.34 -2.93
N TYR A 52 -7.78 -6.66 -4.23
CA TYR A 52 -8.54 -5.92 -5.24
C TYR A 52 -9.70 -6.76 -5.72
N THR A 53 -10.93 -6.37 -5.38
CA THR A 53 -12.12 -7.13 -5.76
C THR A 53 -12.64 -6.71 -7.14
N PRO A 54 -13.46 -7.56 -7.82
CA PRO A 54 -14.12 -7.21 -9.07
C PRO A 54 -15.06 -6.00 -8.97
N GLU A 55 -15.66 -5.78 -7.81
CA GLU A 55 -16.61 -4.68 -7.53
C GLU A 55 -15.92 -3.34 -7.26
N GLY A 56 -14.61 -3.25 -7.49
CA GLY A 56 -13.85 -2.01 -7.28
C GLY A 56 -13.59 -1.72 -5.81
N ARG A 57 -13.45 -2.75 -4.95
CA ARG A 57 -13.04 -2.58 -3.54
C ARG A 57 -11.56 -2.90 -3.34
N VAL A 58 -10.93 -2.12 -2.48
CA VAL A 58 -9.56 -2.35 -2.02
C VAL A 58 -9.56 -2.54 -0.51
N VAL A 59 -8.80 -3.54 -0.05
CA VAL A 59 -8.49 -3.76 1.36
C VAL A 59 -6.99 -3.92 1.47
N VAL A 60 -6.37 -3.16 2.38
CA VAL A 60 -4.94 -3.23 2.67
C VAL A 60 -4.76 -3.44 4.16
N HIS A 61 -3.98 -4.43 4.52
CA HIS A 61 -3.61 -4.72 5.90
C HIS A 61 -2.11 -5.00 5.93
N LEU A 62 -1.36 -4.24 6.71
CA LEU A 62 0.10 -4.33 6.82
C LEU A 62 0.46 -4.38 8.31
N MET A 63 1.40 -5.24 8.67
CA MET A 63 1.93 -5.27 10.02
C MET A 63 3.37 -5.76 10.05
N ALA A 64 4.12 -5.36 11.05
CA ALA A 64 5.45 -5.90 11.30
C ALA A 64 5.37 -7.37 11.76
N ASP A 65 6.44 -8.13 11.58
CA ASP A 65 6.62 -9.41 12.26
C ASP A 65 6.94 -9.21 13.75
N GLY A 66 6.82 -10.27 14.56
CA GLY A 66 7.28 -10.26 15.95
C GLY A 66 6.56 -9.28 16.88
N ARG A 67 5.34 -8.87 16.54
CA ARG A 67 4.55 -7.89 17.33
C ARG A 67 4.30 -8.40 18.75
N GLU A 68 4.48 -7.51 19.73
CA GLU A 68 4.29 -7.87 21.14
C GLU A 68 2.84 -8.28 21.42
N MET A 69 2.67 -9.42 22.09
CA MET A 69 1.36 -9.92 22.46
C MET A 69 0.76 -9.12 23.61
N CYS A 70 -0.50 -8.70 23.46
CA CYS A 70 -1.25 -8.02 24.51
C CYS A 70 -1.35 -8.83 25.81
N GLY A 71 -1.41 -10.16 25.75
CA GLY A 71 -1.58 -11.02 26.93
C GLY A 71 -2.98 -10.95 27.55
N SER A 72 -3.95 -10.35 26.85
CA SER A 72 -5.33 -10.18 27.29
C SER A 72 -6.29 -10.95 26.39
N ALA A 73 -7.44 -11.37 26.95
CA ALA A 73 -8.47 -12.09 26.18
C ALA A 73 -9.26 -11.17 25.23
N ARG A 74 -9.43 -9.88 25.59
CA ARG A 74 -10.10 -8.89 24.76
C ARG A 74 -9.10 -7.81 24.31
N PRO A 75 -9.20 -7.29 23.08
CA PRO A 75 -8.34 -6.20 22.60
C PRO A 75 -8.42 -4.94 23.47
N VAL A 76 -9.61 -4.63 24.01
CA VAL A 76 -9.82 -3.46 24.88
C VAL A 76 -9.06 -3.54 26.20
N ASP A 77 -8.71 -4.75 26.66
CA ASP A 77 -7.98 -4.98 27.91
C ASP A 77 -6.46 -5.01 27.70
N CYS A 78 -5.97 -4.83 26.46
CA CYS A 78 -4.54 -4.80 26.19
C CYS A 78 -3.88 -3.63 26.93
N PRO A 79 -2.70 -3.85 27.57
CA PRO A 79 -1.95 -2.79 28.25
C PRO A 79 -1.69 -1.58 27.34
N PRO A 80 -1.74 -0.34 27.86
CA PRO A 80 -1.62 0.87 27.04
C PRO A 80 -0.34 0.96 26.19
N ASP A 81 0.80 0.57 26.76
CA ASP A 81 2.10 0.49 26.09
C ASP A 81 2.07 -0.50 24.91
N ARG A 82 1.48 -1.68 25.13
CA ARG A 82 1.33 -2.70 24.08
C ARG A 82 0.33 -2.31 23.00
N LYS A 83 -0.72 -1.55 23.34
CA LYS A 83 -1.63 -0.97 22.35
C LYS A 83 -0.93 0.03 21.45
N LEU A 84 -0.09 0.89 22.03
CA LEU A 84 0.71 1.84 21.26
C LEU A 84 1.67 1.11 20.33
N ALA A 85 2.44 0.15 20.84
CA ALA A 85 3.34 -0.66 20.04
C ALA A 85 2.59 -1.44 18.93
N ALA A 86 1.40 -1.96 19.23
CA ALA A 86 0.54 -2.61 18.23
C ALA A 86 0.07 -1.64 17.15
N TYR A 87 -0.19 -0.38 17.48
CA TYR A 87 -0.57 0.65 16.51
C TYR A 87 0.63 1.09 15.64
N ASP A 88 1.79 1.33 16.24
CA ASP A 88 3.00 1.75 15.53
C ASP A 88 3.52 0.70 14.55
N SER A 89 3.24 -0.58 14.82
CA SER A 89 3.63 -1.73 13.99
C SER A 89 2.54 -2.18 13.00
N HIS A 90 1.54 -1.32 12.71
CA HIS A 90 0.36 -1.69 11.94
C HIS A 90 -0.18 -0.54 11.09
N LEU A 91 -0.57 -0.85 9.85
CA LEU A 91 -1.35 0.07 9.01
C LEU A 91 -2.35 -0.72 8.18
N SER A 92 -3.63 -0.37 8.32
CA SER A 92 -4.69 -0.95 7.50
C SER A 92 -5.67 0.10 7.01
N TYR A 93 -6.16 -0.07 5.80
CA TYR A 93 -7.22 0.75 5.26
C TYR A 93 -8.05 -0.02 4.24
N ALA A 94 -9.26 0.45 3.98
CA ALA A 94 -10.15 -0.10 2.97
C ALA A 94 -10.96 1.01 2.30
N GLY A 95 -11.46 0.71 1.11
CA GLY A 95 -12.28 1.63 0.35
C GLY A 95 -12.54 1.17 -1.07
N SER A 96 -12.68 2.11 -2.00
CA SER A 96 -12.79 1.82 -3.43
C SER A 96 -11.47 2.05 -4.15
N TYR A 97 -11.30 1.44 -5.31
CA TYR A 97 -10.18 1.74 -6.19
C TYR A 97 -10.61 1.95 -7.64
N ARG A 98 -9.76 2.67 -8.38
CA ARG A 98 -9.84 2.82 -9.83
C ARG A 98 -8.45 2.70 -10.45
N LEU A 99 -8.39 2.17 -11.66
CA LEU A 99 -7.17 2.08 -12.46
C LEU A 99 -7.22 3.11 -13.59
N THR A 100 -6.09 3.74 -13.88
CA THR A 100 -5.96 4.67 -15.02
C THR A 100 -4.52 4.60 -15.53
N GLY A 101 -4.32 3.94 -16.68
CA GLY A 101 -2.98 3.64 -17.17
C GLY A 101 -2.20 2.83 -16.12
N ASP A 102 -0.96 3.22 -15.86
CA ASP A 102 -0.06 2.62 -14.88
C ASP A 102 -0.32 3.07 -13.44
N ARG A 103 -1.49 3.64 -13.14
CA ARG A 103 -1.83 4.16 -11.81
C ARG A 103 -3.05 3.46 -11.22
N VAL A 104 -2.99 3.25 -9.91
CA VAL A 104 -4.14 2.89 -9.09
C VAL A 104 -4.38 3.97 -8.06
N PHE A 105 -5.65 4.32 -7.86
CA PHE A 105 -6.09 5.30 -6.88
C PHE A 105 -6.94 4.60 -5.85
N HIS A 106 -6.59 4.69 -4.57
CA HIS A 106 -7.39 4.15 -3.47
C HIS A 106 -8.15 5.30 -2.81
N HIS A 107 -9.47 5.31 -2.91
CA HIS A 107 -10.30 6.23 -2.15
C HIS A 107 -10.64 5.58 -0.81
N VAL A 108 -10.09 6.13 0.28
CA VAL A 108 -10.11 5.48 1.60
C VAL A 108 -11.36 5.88 2.38
N SER A 109 -12.14 4.90 2.82
CA SER A 109 -13.32 5.13 3.68
C SER A 109 -13.17 4.55 5.08
N ILE A 110 -12.24 3.62 5.29
CA ILE A 110 -11.92 3.00 6.57
C ILE A 110 -10.40 2.98 6.71
N SER A 111 -9.86 3.37 7.87
CA SER A 111 -8.41 3.31 8.11
C SER A 111 -8.10 3.18 9.60
N SER A 112 -7.03 2.46 9.93
CA SER A 112 -6.44 2.48 11.28
C SER A 112 -5.77 3.81 11.56
N PHE A 113 -5.19 4.47 10.54
CA PHE A 113 -4.69 5.83 10.64
C PHE A 113 -5.80 6.82 10.24
N PRO A 114 -6.39 7.57 11.20
CA PRO A 114 -7.62 8.33 10.95
C PRO A 114 -7.53 9.34 9.81
N ASP A 115 -6.37 9.99 9.65
CA ASP A 115 -6.18 11.07 8.68
C ASP A 115 -6.22 10.58 7.22
N TYR A 116 -6.20 9.27 6.97
CA TYR A 116 -6.41 8.72 5.64
C TYR A 116 -7.90 8.68 5.24
N VAL A 117 -8.84 8.73 6.18
CA VAL A 117 -10.27 8.66 5.83
C VAL A 117 -10.67 9.86 4.99
N GLY A 118 -11.31 9.61 3.84
CA GLY A 118 -11.71 10.62 2.87
C GLY A 118 -10.62 11.03 1.87
N THR A 119 -9.40 10.51 1.99
CA THR A 119 -8.29 10.81 1.09
C THR A 119 -8.29 9.91 -0.15
N GLU A 120 -7.60 10.34 -1.21
CA GLU A 120 -7.25 9.51 -2.36
C GLU A 120 -5.74 9.24 -2.35
N LEU A 121 -5.35 7.97 -2.23
CA LEU A 121 -3.95 7.55 -2.30
C LEU A 121 -3.62 7.14 -3.73
N GLU A 122 -2.81 7.96 -4.41
CA GLU A 122 -2.28 7.63 -5.74
C GLU A 122 -1.06 6.73 -5.63
N ARG A 123 -1.06 5.63 -6.40
CA ARG A 123 0.08 4.72 -6.54
C ARG A 123 0.40 4.49 -8.01
N THR A 124 1.67 4.64 -8.38
CA THR A 124 2.19 4.04 -9.61
C THR A 124 2.30 2.53 -9.43
N LEU A 125 1.85 1.80 -10.43
CA LEU A 125 1.71 0.35 -10.41
C LEU A 125 2.60 -0.26 -11.49
N ARG A 126 3.35 -1.30 -11.12
CA ARG A 126 4.05 -2.17 -12.07
C ARG A 126 3.68 -3.62 -11.79
N LEU A 127 3.26 -4.33 -12.83
CA LEU A 127 2.84 -5.72 -12.76
C LEU A 127 3.73 -6.58 -13.67
N ASP A 128 4.29 -7.64 -13.10
CA ASP A 128 5.11 -8.64 -13.78
C ASP A 128 4.66 -10.05 -13.35
N GLY A 129 3.72 -10.61 -14.12
CA GLY A 129 3.05 -11.87 -13.78
C GLY A 129 2.38 -11.83 -12.40
N ASP A 130 2.95 -12.59 -11.46
CA ASP A 130 2.50 -12.69 -10.07
C ASP A 130 3.23 -11.74 -9.12
N ARG A 131 3.94 -10.75 -9.64
CA ARG A 131 4.64 -9.72 -8.86
C ARG A 131 4.03 -8.36 -9.12
N LEU A 132 3.60 -7.70 -8.05
CA LEU A 132 3.02 -6.37 -8.09
C LEU A 132 3.89 -5.41 -7.28
N MET A 133 4.23 -4.27 -7.86
CA MET A 133 4.87 -3.16 -7.16
C MET A 133 3.91 -1.96 -7.13
N LEU A 134 3.71 -1.37 -5.95
CA LEU A 134 3.00 -0.11 -5.77
C LEU A 134 3.95 0.94 -5.18
N LYS A 135 4.08 2.08 -5.87
CA LYS A 135 4.93 3.21 -5.46
C LYS A 135 4.07 4.45 -5.20
N SER A 136 4.19 5.09 -4.05
CA SER A 136 3.44 6.34 -3.78
C SER A 136 3.94 7.50 -4.63
N THR A 137 3.14 8.56 -4.70
CA THR A 137 3.67 9.87 -5.08
C THR A 137 4.70 10.33 -4.03
N PRO A 138 5.71 11.13 -4.42
CA PRO A 138 6.66 11.72 -3.47
C PRO A 138 5.95 12.59 -2.44
N GLN A 139 6.31 12.40 -1.16
CA GLN A 139 5.81 13.21 -0.05
C GLN A 139 6.99 13.88 0.65
N VAL A 140 6.85 15.16 1.01
CA VAL A 140 7.89 15.86 1.79
C VAL A 140 7.53 15.74 3.27
N VAL A 141 8.36 15.02 4.02
CA VAL A 141 8.20 14.83 5.45
C VAL A 141 9.46 15.31 6.15
N ARG A 142 9.33 16.31 7.03
CA ARG A 142 10.46 16.92 7.75
C ARG A 142 11.60 17.37 6.83
N GLY A 143 11.25 17.88 5.65
CA GLY A 143 12.22 18.38 4.65
C GLY A 143 12.88 17.29 3.78
N GLN A 144 12.56 16.02 3.98
CA GLN A 144 13.06 14.91 3.15
C GLN A 144 11.95 14.39 2.24
N VAL A 145 12.28 14.13 0.97
CA VAL A 145 11.37 13.42 0.06
C VAL A 145 11.31 11.95 0.46
N ARG A 146 10.10 11.44 0.63
CA ARG A 146 9.82 10.06 1.02
C ARG A 146 8.88 9.43 0.00
N ILE A 147 9.27 8.28 -0.54
CA ILE A 147 8.47 7.53 -1.49
C ILE A 147 8.30 6.10 -0.98
N ALA A 148 7.08 5.72 -0.63
CA ALA A 148 6.77 4.36 -0.20
C ALA A 148 6.75 3.41 -1.39
N VAL A 149 7.51 2.31 -1.32
CA VAL A 149 7.55 1.23 -2.31
C VAL A 149 7.16 -0.08 -1.64
N LEU A 150 6.03 -0.63 -2.07
CA LEU A 150 5.53 -1.90 -1.59
C LEU A 150 5.60 -2.92 -2.72
N ARG A 151 6.20 -4.08 -2.44
CA ARG A 151 6.28 -5.21 -3.36
C ARG A 151 5.40 -6.33 -2.83
N TRP A 152 4.70 -6.99 -3.74
CA TRP A 152 3.68 -7.98 -3.44
C TRP A 152 3.84 -9.18 -4.36
N SER A 153 3.43 -10.34 -3.85
CA SER A 153 3.30 -11.59 -4.61
C SER A 153 1.83 -11.99 -4.66
N ARG A 154 1.37 -12.51 -5.80
CA ARG A 154 0.00 -13.00 -5.90
C ARG A 154 -0.19 -14.20 -4.99
N GLU A 155 -1.28 -14.21 -4.23
CA GLU A 155 -1.72 -15.40 -3.53
C GLU A 155 -2.44 -16.31 -4.53
N ASN A 156 -1.74 -17.35 -4.97
CA ASN A 156 -2.35 -18.45 -5.69
C ASN A 156 -3.02 -19.33 -4.63
N GLY A 157 -4.34 -19.44 -4.70
CA GLY A 157 -5.13 -20.11 -3.67
C GLY A 157 -4.80 -21.60 -3.61
N ASP A 158 -3.81 -21.98 -2.81
CA ASP A 158 -3.74 -23.32 -2.26
C ASP A 158 -4.77 -23.40 -1.13
N ARG A 159 -5.89 -24.04 -1.47
CA ARG A 159 -6.88 -24.51 -0.49
C ARG A 159 -6.41 -25.82 0.13
#